data_AF-A0A133SGR9-F1
#
_entry.id   AF-A0A133SGR9-F1
#
_cell.length_a   1.000
_cell.length_b   1.000
_cell.length_c   1.000
_cell.angle_alpha   90.00
_cell.angle_beta   90.00
_cell.angle_gamma   90.00
#
_symmetry.space_group_name_H-M   'P 1'
#
loop_
_entity.id
_entity.type
_entity.pdbx_description
1 polymer ?
#
loop_
_entity_poly.entity_id
_entity_poly.type
_entity_poly.pdbx_seq_one_letter_code
_entity_poly.pdbx_strand_id
1 'polypeptide(L)'
;MKHIMLLFLSEVHLDDEGNFSKSDYKTLDGKTMMECIQTNESAVRWTAETLKRQQEKLDCLFYFSTNRTKENITYKDKNKHIHKYHRTHEAVFLDLVRPFVEHCVRIDYDERSQTEESVRQVLEMADTIRSFMEEQEWAPEDAALHADFTGGFRHASMMMLSVMQLLKYRGIRTTAVLYSNRYEKQVENVTDIYRMFNLISGSDEFINFGSTREITAYMEGRPQTEETAVLLQKMRDFTNAVRICRTGKIAPLARELQIALKNFEKAGAVSLQEKIFLRILAIFKMEYGSLLKEDFTNLDIIRWCVEKGYLQQAMTLCSEWIPGVIVASHIFYPIRSIIQDQCEQKRKDYQTWEHYFINTYTPINSRRKNAPPSEEDVLRKVILLFCKNRNIDFVATKYPEATEKLKPLLNELMAGQKAINKIKSRNSTPSALKAAYPMLYAVIYSLYVKHEGGEEFHQTEEEFFRRRRIDKICNYIAYSPSEVFFKLIGVEVAPPVEEKKEVPVAAGTIPGIYRSEANWNTRQKQYLRMIAYGIVQYRSPAKGALEILYDYFKIRAERNNINHANAEDTMSTREVKNLVLDLLQRIESQQ
;
A
#
# COMPACT_ATOMS: atom_id res chain seq x y z
N MET A 1 4.94 -3.87 -41.50
CA MET A 1 3.74 -3.71 -40.66
C MET A 1 2.49 -3.90 -41.51
N LYS A 2 1.31 -4.11 -40.91
CA LYS A 2 0.00 -4.11 -41.58
C LYS A 2 -0.70 -2.78 -41.35
N HIS A 3 -1.14 -2.10 -42.40
CA HIS A 3 -1.67 -0.75 -42.30
C HIS A 3 -3.17 -0.71 -42.53
N ILE A 4 -3.86 -0.11 -41.57
CA ILE A 4 -5.30 0.08 -41.57
C ILE A 4 -5.58 1.57 -41.64
N MET A 5 -6.49 2.00 -42.50
CA MET A 5 -7.03 3.35 -42.49
C MET A 5 -8.49 3.35 -42.03
N LEU A 6 -8.83 4.24 -41.11
CA LEU A 6 -10.18 4.46 -40.60
C LEU A 6 -10.67 5.86 -41.00
N LEU A 7 -11.89 6.00 -41.50
CA LEU A 7 -12.47 7.31 -41.82
C LEU A 7 -14.00 7.36 -41.74
N PHE A 8 -14.53 8.58 -41.64
CA PHE A 8 -15.93 8.86 -41.97
C PHE A 8 -16.02 9.32 -43.42
N LEU A 9 -16.83 8.63 -44.22
CA LEU A 9 -16.96 8.92 -45.64
C LEU A 9 -17.74 10.22 -45.85
N SER A 10 -17.15 11.15 -46.61
CA SER A 10 -17.77 12.41 -47.01
C SER A 10 -18.49 12.29 -48.34
N GLU A 11 -19.50 13.13 -48.53
CA GLU A 11 -20.21 13.27 -49.79
C GLU A 11 -19.28 13.74 -50.93
N VAL A 12 -19.54 13.26 -52.14
CA VAL A 12 -18.95 13.82 -53.37
C VAL A 12 -19.73 15.07 -53.79
N HIS A 13 -19.02 16.15 -54.15
CA HIS A 13 -19.64 17.40 -54.57
C HIS A 13 -19.45 17.65 -56.07
N LEU A 14 -20.41 18.35 -56.68
CA LEU A 14 -20.36 18.79 -58.08
C LEU A 14 -20.19 20.30 -58.16
N ASP A 15 -19.60 20.77 -59.26
CA ASP A 15 -19.61 22.18 -59.64
C ASP A 15 -20.98 22.59 -60.24
N ASP A 16 -21.15 23.90 -60.50
CA ASP A 16 -22.38 24.46 -61.06
C ASP A 16 -22.72 23.89 -62.45
N GLU A 17 -21.75 23.30 -63.15
CA GLU A 17 -21.91 22.69 -64.47
C GLU A 17 -22.31 21.20 -64.40
N GLY A 18 -22.31 20.61 -63.20
CA GLY A 18 -22.60 19.20 -62.94
C GLY A 18 -21.42 18.25 -63.19
N ASN A 19 -20.19 18.76 -63.21
CA ASN A 19 -18.97 17.96 -63.17
C ASN A 19 -18.52 17.78 -61.72
N PHE A 20 -17.59 16.85 -61.48
CA PHE A 20 -16.97 16.71 -60.16
C PHE A 20 -16.26 17.99 -59.71
N SER A 21 -16.58 18.46 -58.50
CA SER A 21 -15.87 19.55 -57.86
C SER A 21 -14.50 19.06 -57.41
N LYS A 22 -13.46 19.49 -58.10
CA LYS A 22 -12.08 19.08 -57.83
C LYS A 22 -11.43 19.96 -56.77
N SER A 23 -10.49 19.39 -56.02
CA SER A 23 -9.68 20.09 -55.03
C SER A 23 -8.23 19.63 -55.13
N ASP A 24 -7.31 20.58 -55.20
CA ASP A 24 -5.88 20.30 -55.28
C ASP A 24 -5.26 20.28 -53.89
N TYR A 25 -4.43 19.27 -53.62
CA TYR A 25 -3.67 19.13 -52.38
C TYR A 25 -2.18 18.98 -52.68
N LYS A 26 -1.30 19.59 -51.90
CA LYS A 26 0.15 19.40 -52.03
C LYS A 26 0.53 17.95 -51.75
N THR A 27 1.36 17.36 -52.60
CA THR A 27 1.98 16.04 -52.37
C THR A 27 3.06 16.11 -51.29
N LEU A 28 3.54 14.95 -50.82
CA LEU A 28 4.55 14.85 -49.76
C LEU A 28 5.87 15.57 -50.05
N ASP A 29 6.21 15.82 -51.32
CA ASP A 29 7.40 16.58 -51.71
C ASP A 29 7.20 18.11 -51.67
N GLY A 30 5.97 18.57 -51.43
CA GLY A 30 5.58 19.98 -51.42
C GLY A 30 5.69 20.69 -52.78
N LYS A 31 6.02 19.97 -53.85
CA LYS A 31 6.32 20.55 -55.18
C LYS A 31 5.22 20.27 -56.19
N THR A 32 4.55 19.13 -56.07
CA THR A 32 3.44 18.78 -56.97
C THR A 32 2.09 18.90 -56.29
N MET A 33 1.05 18.99 -57.10
CA MET A 33 -0.34 19.03 -56.65
C MET A 33 -1.03 17.73 -57.04
N MET A 34 -1.77 17.19 -56.10
CA MET A 34 -2.64 16.04 -56.22
C MET A 34 -4.09 16.53 -56.35
N GLU A 35 -4.61 16.47 -57.57
CA GLU A 35 -6.02 16.73 -57.83
C GLU A 35 -6.86 15.58 -57.27
N CYS A 36 -7.83 15.90 -56.41
CA CYS A 36 -8.77 14.98 -55.79
C CYS A 36 -10.22 15.40 -56.08
N ILE A 37 -11.09 14.42 -56.24
CA ILE A 37 -12.54 14.63 -56.44
C ILE A 37 -13.27 14.70 -55.10
N GLN A 38 -12.72 14.03 -54.08
CA GLN A 38 -13.34 13.91 -52.76
C GLN A 38 -12.29 14.14 -51.66
N THR A 39 -12.71 14.65 -50.51
CA THR A 39 -11.78 15.10 -49.46
C THR A 39 -11.03 13.95 -48.79
N ASN A 40 -11.71 12.85 -48.44
CA ASN A 40 -11.07 11.66 -47.86
C ASN A 40 -10.10 10.99 -48.85
N GLU A 41 -10.32 11.08 -50.17
CA GLU A 41 -9.40 10.57 -51.21
C GLU A 41 -7.98 11.09 -50.99
N SER A 42 -7.84 12.38 -50.66
CA SER A 42 -6.55 13.01 -50.46
C SER A 42 -5.79 12.37 -49.28
N ALA A 43 -6.46 12.04 -48.17
CA ALA A 43 -5.85 11.40 -47.02
C ALA A 43 -5.42 9.96 -47.31
N VAL A 44 -6.23 9.21 -48.07
CA VAL A 44 -5.89 7.83 -48.50
C VAL A 44 -4.66 7.84 -49.39
N ARG A 45 -4.64 8.72 -50.41
CA ARG A 45 -3.52 8.83 -51.34
C ARG A 45 -2.25 9.32 -50.64
N TRP A 46 -2.36 10.28 -49.73
CA TRP A 46 -1.24 10.75 -48.91
C TRP A 46 -0.65 9.62 -48.06
N THR A 47 -1.50 8.81 -47.42
CA THR A 47 -1.07 7.64 -46.64
C THR A 47 -0.37 6.62 -47.53
N ALA A 48 -0.97 6.28 -48.68
CA ALA A 48 -0.40 5.33 -49.63
C ALA A 48 0.95 5.79 -50.19
N GLU A 49 1.12 7.08 -50.52
CA GLU A 49 2.40 7.63 -50.98
C GLU A 49 3.46 7.57 -49.88
N THR A 50 3.08 7.85 -48.63
CA THR A 50 3.98 7.77 -47.46
C THR A 50 4.48 6.34 -47.25
N LEU A 51 3.56 5.37 -47.23
CA LEU A 51 3.88 3.96 -47.05
C LEU A 51 4.73 3.43 -48.20
N LYS A 52 4.44 3.83 -49.45
CA LYS A 52 5.24 3.45 -50.61
C LYS A 52 6.70 3.89 -50.48
N ARG A 53 6.97 5.08 -49.94
CA ARG A 53 8.35 5.56 -49.66
C ARG A 53 9.05 4.72 -48.57
N GLN A 54 8.27 4.12 -47.68
CA GLN A 54 8.73 3.21 -46.62
C GLN A 54 8.77 1.73 -47.09
N GLN A 55 8.50 1.45 -48.36
CA GLN A 55 8.35 0.09 -48.92
C GLN A 55 7.21 -0.72 -48.27
N GLU A 56 6.20 -0.03 -47.73
CA GLU A 56 4.97 -0.60 -47.17
C GLU A 56 3.76 -0.22 -48.07
N LYS A 57 2.59 -0.79 -47.77
CA LYS A 57 1.33 -0.52 -48.50
C LYS A 57 0.18 -0.34 -47.54
N LEU A 58 -0.92 0.28 -48.00
CA LEU A 58 -2.15 0.34 -47.22
C LEU A 58 -2.95 -0.94 -47.46
N ASP A 59 -3.11 -1.78 -46.43
CA ASP A 59 -3.73 -3.10 -46.55
C ASP A 59 -5.26 -3.02 -46.50
N CYS A 60 -5.82 -2.21 -45.59
CA CYS A 60 -7.27 -2.14 -45.42
C CYS A 60 -7.79 -0.73 -45.13
N LEU A 61 -8.96 -0.41 -45.67
CA LEU A 61 -9.73 0.80 -45.42
C LEU A 61 -11.07 0.43 -44.75
N PHE A 62 -11.24 0.84 -43.51
CA PHE A 62 -12.52 0.79 -42.81
C PHE A 62 -13.17 2.17 -42.83
N TYR A 63 -14.45 2.22 -43.15
CA TYR A 63 -15.14 3.49 -43.22
C TYR A 63 -16.60 3.39 -42.78
N PHE A 64 -17.05 4.46 -42.13
CA PHE A 64 -18.46 4.68 -41.86
C PHE A 64 -19.13 5.30 -43.08
N SER A 65 -20.21 4.67 -43.55
CA SER A 65 -21.02 5.13 -44.69
C SER A 65 -22.39 5.56 -44.19
N THR A 66 -22.70 6.83 -44.45
CA THR A 66 -23.94 7.49 -44.02
C THR A 66 -25.09 7.17 -44.97
N ASN A 67 -26.34 7.45 -44.59
CA ASN A 67 -27.46 7.27 -45.52
C ASN A 67 -27.29 8.15 -46.77
N ARG A 68 -26.77 9.37 -46.62
CA ARG A 68 -26.46 10.27 -47.75
C ARG A 68 -25.40 9.73 -48.70
N THR A 69 -24.32 9.11 -48.19
CA THR A 69 -23.24 8.60 -49.07
C THR A 69 -23.69 7.41 -49.91
N LYS A 70 -24.80 6.76 -49.53
CA LYS A 70 -25.48 5.70 -50.27
C LYS A 70 -26.48 6.22 -51.31
N GLU A 71 -26.80 7.52 -51.30
CA GLU A 71 -27.66 8.13 -52.32
C GLU A 71 -26.91 8.29 -53.65
N ASN A 72 -27.66 8.31 -54.76
CA ASN A 72 -27.10 8.45 -56.10
C ASN A 72 -26.76 9.91 -56.43
N ILE A 73 -25.52 10.15 -56.83
CA ILE A 73 -25.08 11.39 -57.46
C ILE A 73 -25.11 11.25 -58.98
N THR A 74 -25.54 12.33 -59.66
CA THR A 74 -25.63 12.38 -61.12
C THR A 74 -24.62 13.38 -61.68
N TYR A 75 -23.61 12.91 -62.40
CA TYR A 75 -22.52 13.74 -62.93
C TYR A 75 -22.27 13.53 -64.42
N LYS A 76 -21.62 14.52 -65.05
CA LYS A 76 -21.20 14.49 -66.45
C LYS A 76 -19.75 14.04 -66.56
N ASP A 77 -19.45 13.17 -67.53
CA ASP A 77 -18.07 12.82 -67.92
C ASP A 77 -17.64 13.74 -69.07
N LYS A 78 -16.53 14.46 -68.89
CA LYS A 78 -15.98 15.38 -69.90
C LYS A 78 -15.58 14.66 -71.19
N ASN A 79 -15.34 13.35 -71.15
CA ASN A 79 -14.91 12.57 -72.32
C ASN A 79 -16.06 12.03 -73.18
N LYS A 80 -17.32 12.18 -72.75
CA LYS A 80 -18.49 11.72 -73.49
C LYS A 80 -19.64 12.72 -73.35
N HIS A 81 -19.81 13.58 -74.35
CA HIS A 81 -20.70 14.76 -74.34
C HIS A 81 -22.19 14.52 -73.99
N ILE A 82 -22.68 13.30 -73.73
CA ILE A 82 -24.13 13.01 -73.61
C ILE A 82 -24.50 12.02 -72.47
N HIS A 83 -23.58 11.43 -71.72
CA HIS A 83 -23.95 10.44 -70.68
C HIS A 83 -23.90 11.04 -69.26
N LYS A 84 -25.08 11.15 -68.62
CA LYS A 84 -25.20 11.32 -67.17
C LYS A 84 -24.97 9.97 -66.50
N TYR A 85 -24.00 9.91 -65.61
CA TYR A 85 -23.75 8.70 -64.83
C TYR A 85 -24.47 8.80 -63.49
N HIS A 86 -25.08 7.68 -63.09
CA HIS A 86 -25.73 7.52 -61.79
C HIS A 86 -24.92 6.50 -60.98
N ARG A 87 -24.28 6.99 -59.91
CA ARG A 87 -23.51 6.19 -58.97
C ARG A 87 -23.75 6.72 -57.57
N THR A 88 -23.58 5.90 -56.55
CA THR A 88 -23.59 6.41 -55.18
C THR A 88 -22.32 7.22 -54.90
N HIS A 89 -22.36 8.15 -53.94
CA HIS A 89 -21.15 8.87 -53.52
C HIS A 89 -20.06 7.88 -53.06
N GLU A 90 -20.45 6.82 -52.35
CA GLU A 90 -19.60 5.70 -51.94
C GLU A 90 -18.93 4.99 -53.13
N ALA A 91 -19.69 4.63 -54.17
CA ALA A 91 -19.14 3.95 -55.33
C ALA A 91 -18.07 4.81 -56.04
N VAL A 92 -18.33 6.10 -56.20
CA VAL A 92 -17.37 7.04 -56.79
C VAL A 92 -16.09 7.11 -55.96
N PHE A 93 -16.21 7.22 -54.63
CA PHE A 93 -15.04 7.22 -53.75
C PHE A 93 -14.23 5.92 -53.84
N LEU A 94 -14.89 4.76 -53.80
CA LEU A 94 -14.22 3.47 -53.89
C LEU A 94 -13.45 3.30 -55.20
N ASP A 95 -14.00 3.75 -56.32
CA ASP A 95 -13.32 3.72 -57.62
C ASP A 95 -12.02 4.54 -57.61
N LEU A 96 -11.98 5.64 -56.85
CA LEU A 96 -10.81 6.51 -56.74
C LEU A 96 -9.72 5.92 -55.84
N VAL A 97 -10.09 5.20 -54.78
CA VAL A 97 -9.12 4.72 -53.77
C VAL A 97 -8.67 3.28 -53.95
N ARG A 98 -9.43 2.44 -54.66
CA ARG A 98 -9.08 1.03 -54.95
C ARG A 98 -7.66 0.79 -55.49
N PRO A 99 -7.06 1.67 -56.30
CA PRO A 99 -5.67 1.49 -56.73
C PRO A 99 -4.65 1.56 -55.59
N PHE A 100 -5.03 2.07 -54.42
CA PHE A 100 -4.14 2.36 -53.30
C PHE A 100 -4.36 1.48 -52.07
N VAL A 101 -5.47 0.73 -52.02
CA VAL A 101 -5.84 -0.12 -50.89
C VAL A 101 -6.41 -1.45 -51.36
N GLU A 102 -6.03 -2.54 -50.69
CA GLU A 102 -6.40 -3.90 -51.08
C GLU A 102 -7.82 -4.28 -50.64
N HIS A 103 -8.18 -3.96 -49.40
CA HIS A 103 -9.50 -4.26 -48.83
C HIS A 103 -10.25 -2.99 -48.41
N CYS A 104 -11.54 -2.92 -48.71
CA CYS A 104 -12.43 -1.85 -48.25
C CYS A 104 -13.60 -2.45 -47.49
N VAL A 105 -13.76 -2.11 -46.22
CA VAL A 105 -14.81 -2.62 -45.33
C VAL A 105 -15.70 -1.48 -44.88
N ARG A 106 -17.00 -1.62 -45.11
CA ARG A 106 -18.02 -0.62 -44.78
C ARG A 106 -18.70 -0.94 -43.45
N ILE A 107 -18.95 0.08 -42.64
CA ILE A 107 -19.96 0.05 -41.58
C ILE A 107 -21.05 1.05 -41.91
N ASP A 108 -22.30 0.61 -41.88
CA ASP A 108 -23.44 1.48 -42.07
C ASP A 108 -23.62 2.39 -40.85
N TYR A 109 -23.75 3.70 -41.10
CA TYR A 109 -23.96 4.71 -40.07
C TYR A 109 -25.25 5.47 -40.38
N ASP A 110 -26.16 5.54 -39.42
CA ASP A 110 -27.35 6.38 -39.54
C ASP A 110 -27.16 7.69 -38.78
N GLU A 111 -26.98 8.76 -39.53
CA GLU A 111 -26.76 10.11 -39.01
C GLU A 111 -27.93 10.74 -38.26
N ARG A 112 -29.11 10.12 -38.31
CA ARG A 112 -30.30 10.55 -37.57
C ARG A 112 -30.51 9.77 -36.29
N SER A 113 -29.63 8.80 -36.01
CA SER A 113 -29.69 7.96 -34.82
C SER A 113 -29.57 8.76 -33.53
N GLN A 114 -30.21 8.25 -32.47
CA GLN A 114 -29.99 8.74 -31.12
C GLN A 114 -28.62 8.31 -30.58
N THR A 115 -28.15 8.96 -29.51
CA THR A 115 -26.80 8.79 -28.96
C THR A 115 -26.43 7.35 -28.62
N GLU A 116 -27.36 6.51 -28.14
CA GLU A 116 -27.07 5.11 -27.81
C GLU A 116 -26.70 4.29 -29.05
N GLU A 117 -27.39 4.50 -30.17
CA GLU A 117 -27.14 3.76 -31.41
C GLU A 117 -25.82 4.18 -32.05
N SER A 118 -25.44 5.46 -31.95
CA SER A 118 -24.10 5.91 -32.34
C SER A 118 -22.98 5.22 -31.54
N VAL A 119 -23.21 4.92 -30.24
CA VAL A 119 -22.26 4.14 -29.43
C VAL A 119 -22.18 2.69 -29.94
N ARG A 120 -23.31 2.08 -30.32
CA ARG A 120 -23.31 0.72 -30.89
C ARG A 120 -22.52 0.64 -32.18
N GLN A 121 -22.64 1.64 -33.06
CA GLN A 121 -21.87 1.72 -34.31
C GLN A 121 -20.37 1.89 -34.07
N VAL A 122 -19.96 2.61 -33.01
CA VAL A 122 -18.54 2.68 -32.58
C VAL A 122 -18.03 1.29 -32.16
N LEU A 123 -18.82 0.55 -31.39
CA LEU A 123 -18.46 -0.82 -30.97
C LEU A 123 -18.40 -1.77 -32.18
N GLU A 124 -19.39 -1.69 -33.07
CA GLU A 124 -19.47 -2.48 -34.30
C GLU A 124 -18.23 -2.28 -35.19
N MET A 125 -17.78 -1.03 -35.38
CA MET A 125 -16.55 -0.76 -36.12
C MET A 125 -15.32 -1.38 -35.45
N ALA A 126 -15.16 -1.21 -34.14
CA ALA A 126 -14.02 -1.77 -33.42
C ALA A 126 -14.00 -3.32 -33.46
N ASP A 127 -15.17 -3.94 -33.38
CA ASP A 127 -15.33 -5.40 -33.47
C ASP A 127 -15.17 -5.93 -34.88
N THR A 128 -15.58 -5.16 -35.91
CA THR A 128 -15.37 -5.52 -37.31
C THR A 128 -13.89 -5.46 -37.67
N ILE A 129 -13.17 -4.43 -37.24
CA ILE A 129 -11.71 -4.34 -37.42
C ILE A 129 -11.02 -5.54 -36.77
N ARG A 130 -11.41 -5.89 -35.54
CA ARG A 130 -10.84 -7.06 -34.86
C ARG A 130 -11.15 -8.36 -35.61
N SER A 131 -12.40 -8.60 -35.96
CA SER A 131 -12.81 -9.84 -36.62
C SER A 131 -12.09 -10.01 -37.96
N PHE A 132 -11.95 -8.92 -38.72
CA PHE A 132 -11.14 -8.89 -39.92
C PHE A 132 -9.67 -9.23 -39.65
N MET A 133 -9.06 -8.64 -38.62
CA MET A 133 -7.67 -8.96 -38.25
C MET A 133 -7.50 -10.42 -37.84
N GLU A 134 -8.45 -10.99 -37.10
CA GLU A 134 -8.45 -12.42 -36.73
C GLU A 134 -8.56 -13.32 -37.96
N GLU A 135 -9.45 -12.99 -38.90
CA GLU A 135 -9.61 -13.71 -40.17
C GLU A 135 -8.36 -13.63 -41.06
N GLN A 136 -7.62 -12.51 -40.99
CA GLN A 136 -6.37 -12.31 -41.73
C GLN A 136 -5.13 -12.78 -40.96
N GLU A 137 -5.29 -13.36 -39.76
CA GLU A 137 -4.21 -13.80 -38.87
C GLU A 137 -3.21 -12.69 -38.49
N TRP A 138 -3.68 -11.46 -38.29
CA TRP A 138 -2.84 -10.33 -37.91
C TRP A 138 -2.74 -10.19 -36.38
N ALA A 139 -1.52 -10.19 -35.86
CA ALA A 139 -1.27 -9.81 -34.48
C ALA A 139 -1.51 -8.30 -34.29
N PRO A 140 -2.16 -7.85 -33.18
CA PRO A 140 -2.41 -6.43 -32.92
C PRO A 140 -1.16 -5.55 -32.94
N GLU A 141 -0.04 -6.05 -32.43
CA GLU A 141 1.26 -5.39 -32.40
C GLU A 141 1.88 -5.14 -33.78
N ASP A 142 1.50 -5.94 -34.78
CA ASP A 142 1.96 -5.81 -36.16
C ASP A 142 1.06 -4.87 -36.99
N ALA A 143 -0.03 -4.36 -36.40
CA ALA A 143 -0.99 -3.48 -37.05
C ALA A 143 -0.76 -2.00 -36.69
N ALA A 144 -0.81 -1.16 -37.72
CA ALA A 144 -0.66 0.28 -37.65
C ALA A 144 -1.94 0.96 -38.15
N LEU A 145 -2.60 1.69 -37.26
CA LEU A 145 -3.82 2.44 -37.57
C LEU A 145 -3.50 3.86 -38.04
N HIS A 146 -4.05 4.24 -39.17
CA HIS A 146 -4.13 5.60 -39.68
C HIS A 146 -5.59 6.04 -39.62
N ALA A 147 -5.85 7.32 -39.35
CA ALA A 147 -7.21 7.84 -39.30
C ALA A 147 -7.34 9.15 -40.05
N ASP A 148 -8.45 9.34 -40.78
CA ASP A 148 -8.79 10.60 -41.41
C ASP A 148 -10.02 11.22 -40.74
N PHE A 149 -9.84 12.47 -40.30
CA PHE A 149 -10.80 13.26 -39.53
C PHE A 149 -11.46 14.35 -40.36
N THR A 150 -11.26 14.35 -41.69
CA THR A 150 -11.84 15.39 -42.58
C THR A 150 -13.36 15.28 -42.71
N GLY A 151 -13.89 14.06 -42.70
CA GLY A 151 -15.28 13.77 -43.01
C GLY A 151 -16.19 13.58 -41.80
N GLY A 152 -17.50 13.52 -42.08
CA GLY A 152 -18.53 13.17 -41.10
C GLY A 152 -19.26 14.37 -40.47
N PHE A 153 -20.21 14.07 -39.59
CA PHE A 153 -21.04 15.07 -38.91
C PHE A 153 -20.32 15.66 -37.68
N ARG A 154 -20.94 16.63 -37.00
CA ARG A 154 -20.35 17.36 -35.86
C ARG A 154 -19.76 16.49 -34.74
N HIS A 155 -20.21 15.24 -34.60
CA HIS A 155 -19.74 14.30 -33.57
C HIS A 155 -18.84 13.17 -34.10
N ALA A 156 -18.56 13.13 -35.41
CA ALA A 156 -17.76 12.08 -36.06
C ALA A 156 -16.37 11.95 -35.45
N SER A 157 -15.68 13.06 -35.19
CA SER A 157 -14.35 13.04 -34.57
C SER A 157 -14.36 12.41 -33.18
N MET A 158 -15.40 12.61 -32.35
CA MET A 158 -15.51 11.99 -31.03
C MET A 158 -15.73 10.47 -31.13
N MET A 159 -16.54 10.02 -32.08
CA MET A 159 -16.74 8.59 -32.34
C MET A 159 -15.46 7.93 -32.86
N MET A 160 -14.78 8.57 -33.80
CA MET A 160 -13.49 8.11 -34.32
C MET A 160 -12.45 7.97 -33.22
N LEU A 161 -12.32 8.97 -32.33
CA LEU A 161 -11.46 8.88 -31.15
C LEU A 161 -11.84 7.71 -30.25
N SER A 162 -13.13 7.44 -30.09
CA SER A 162 -13.63 6.30 -29.28
C SER A 162 -13.25 4.96 -29.91
N VAL A 163 -13.41 4.79 -31.23
CA VAL A 163 -12.94 3.59 -31.96
C VAL A 163 -11.44 3.43 -31.79
N MET A 164 -10.66 4.49 -32.03
CA MET A 164 -9.20 4.47 -31.88
C MET A 164 -8.78 4.08 -30.46
N GLN A 165 -9.48 4.57 -29.43
CA GLN A 165 -9.19 4.23 -28.03
C GLN A 165 -9.47 2.76 -27.73
N LEU A 166 -10.58 2.20 -28.25
CA LEU A 166 -10.89 0.78 -28.10
C LEU A 166 -9.83 -0.11 -28.77
N LEU A 167 -9.39 0.26 -29.97
CA LEU A 167 -8.33 -0.45 -30.70
C LEU A 167 -6.97 -0.35 -29.98
N LYS A 168 -6.66 0.79 -29.36
CA LYS A 168 -5.45 0.97 -28.53
C LYS A 168 -5.39 -0.01 -27.37
N TYR A 169 -6.50 -0.23 -26.65
CA TYR A 169 -6.56 -1.22 -25.57
C TYR A 169 -6.32 -2.66 -26.06
N ARG A 170 -6.60 -2.92 -27.34
CA ARG A 170 -6.33 -4.21 -27.99
C ARG A 170 -4.89 -4.33 -28.52
N GLY A 171 -4.04 -3.30 -28.35
CA GLY A 171 -2.64 -3.31 -28.75
C GLY A 171 -2.34 -2.67 -30.12
N ILE A 172 -3.36 -2.19 -30.84
CA ILE A 172 -3.19 -1.60 -32.17
C ILE A 172 -2.67 -0.17 -32.04
N ARG A 173 -1.54 0.14 -32.69
CA ARG A 173 -0.87 1.44 -32.57
C ARG A 173 -1.39 2.44 -33.60
N THR A 174 -1.90 3.59 -33.15
CA THR A 174 -2.16 4.73 -34.04
C THR A 174 -0.84 5.34 -34.52
N THR A 175 -0.66 5.40 -35.84
CA THR A 175 0.56 5.94 -36.49
C THR A 175 0.35 7.34 -37.05
N ALA A 176 -0.82 7.61 -37.68
CA ALA A 176 -1.13 8.93 -38.19
C ALA A 176 -2.61 9.29 -38.00
N VAL A 177 -2.87 10.55 -37.68
CA VAL A 177 -4.20 11.18 -37.73
C VAL A 177 -4.11 12.34 -38.71
N LEU A 178 -4.94 12.32 -39.75
CA LEU A 178 -4.88 13.21 -40.89
C LEU A 178 -6.13 14.08 -40.97
N TYR A 179 -5.95 15.29 -41.49
CA TYR A 179 -7.02 16.23 -41.77
C TYR A 179 -6.74 16.98 -43.08
N SER A 180 -7.60 16.83 -44.07
CA SER A 180 -7.44 17.44 -45.39
C SER A 180 -8.01 18.84 -45.40
N ASN A 181 -7.13 19.83 -45.28
CA ASN A 181 -7.46 21.24 -45.29
C ASN A 181 -7.58 21.75 -46.74
N ARG A 182 -8.83 21.93 -47.19
CA ARG A 182 -9.13 22.41 -48.55
C ARG A 182 -8.66 23.86 -48.79
N TYR A 183 -8.66 24.72 -47.76
CA TYR A 183 -8.25 26.12 -47.89
C TYR A 183 -6.74 26.24 -48.08
N GLU A 184 -5.96 25.56 -47.23
CA GLU A 184 -4.50 25.53 -47.30
C GLU A 184 -3.96 24.57 -48.37
N LYS A 185 -4.88 23.82 -49.03
CA LYS A 185 -4.57 22.84 -50.08
C LYS A 185 -3.54 21.82 -49.61
N GLN A 186 -3.70 21.27 -48.41
CA GLN A 186 -2.76 20.32 -47.82
C GLN A 186 -3.45 19.26 -46.97
N VAL A 187 -2.85 18.08 -46.91
CA VAL A 187 -3.22 17.05 -45.92
C VAL A 187 -2.37 17.29 -44.67
N GLU A 188 -3.00 17.73 -43.59
CA GLU A 188 -2.35 18.04 -42.33
C GLU A 188 -2.23 16.78 -41.48
N ASN A 189 -1.03 16.54 -40.93
CA ASN A 189 -0.83 15.51 -39.93
C ASN A 189 -1.08 16.10 -38.54
N VAL A 190 -2.24 15.77 -37.96
CA VAL A 190 -2.69 16.25 -36.64
C VAL A 190 -2.43 15.23 -35.53
N THR A 191 -1.52 14.27 -35.76
CA THR A 191 -1.20 13.20 -34.80
C THR A 191 -0.73 13.75 -33.46
N ASP A 192 0.01 14.85 -33.43
CA ASP A 192 0.48 15.46 -32.19
C ASP A 192 -0.70 16.00 -31.34
N ILE A 193 -1.80 16.45 -31.95
CA ILE A 193 -3.03 16.84 -31.24
C ILE A 193 -3.69 15.61 -30.61
N TYR A 194 -3.81 14.50 -31.35
CA TYR A 194 -4.32 13.24 -30.81
C TYR A 194 -3.45 12.71 -29.66
N ARG A 195 -2.11 12.75 -29.81
CA ARG A 195 -1.18 12.31 -28.77
C ARG A 195 -1.30 13.13 -27.48
N MET A 196 -1.71 14.41 -27.55
CA MET A 196 -1.99 15.20 -26.34
C MET A 196 -3.15 14.61 -25.53
N PHE A 197 -4.19 14.07 -26.16
CA PHE A 197 -5.29 13.39 -25.46
C PHE A 197 -4.79 12.14 -24.71
N ASN A 198 -3.91 11.36 -25.34
CA ASN A 198 -3.26 10.22 -24.70
C ASN A 198 -2.38 10.64 -23.51
N LEU A 199 -1.67 11.76 -23.62
CA LEU A 199 -0.88 12.30 -22.52
C LEU A 199 -1.75 12.72 -21.33
N ILE A 200 -2.87 13.41 -21.58
CA ILE A 200 -3.82 13.81 -20.52
C ILE A 200 -4.38 12.56 -19.83
N SER A 201 -4.85 11.57 -20.61
CA SER A 201 -5.36 10.31 -20.05
C SER A 201 -4.28 9.54 -19.28
N GLY A 202 -3.04 9.53 -19.79
CA GLY A 202 -1.89 8.93 -19.13
C GLY A 202 -1.46 9.66 -17.86
N SER A 203 -1.80 10.95 -17.74
CA SER A 203 -1.54 11.73 -16.53
C SER A 203 -2.44 11.24 -15.40
N ASP A 204 -3.70 10.90 -15.66
CA ASP A 204 -4.58 10.31 -14.64
C ASP A 204 -4.08 8.92 -14.21
N GLU A 205 -3.59 8.10 -15.13
CA GLU A 205 -2.96 6.80 -14.81
C GLU A 205 -1.74 6.99 -13.91
N PHE A 206 -0.94 8.02 -14.18
CA PHE A 206 0.20 8.38 -13.35
C PHE A 206 -0.23 8.86 -11.95
N ILE A 207 -1.23 9.74 -11.86
CA ILE A 207 -1.69 10.31 -10.58
C ILE A 207 -2.17 9.20 -9.63
N ASN A 208 -2.85 8.19 -10.18
CA ASN A 208 -3.45 7.11 -9.43
C ASN A 208 -2.50 5.92 -9.20
N PHE A 209 -1.65 5.59 -10.18
CA PHE A 209 -0.86 4.35 -10.17
C PHE A 209 0.65 4.55 -10.37
N GLY A 210 1.09 5.79 -10.59
CA GLY A 210 2.49 6.17 -10.85
C GLY A 210 3.06 5.63 -12.16
N SER A 211 2.19 5.22 -13.09
CA SER A 211 2.59 4.72 -14.41
C SER A 211 3.08 5.86 -15.30
N THR A 212 4.35 5.83 -15.73
CA THR A 212 4.92 6.85 -16.63
C THR A 212 4.84 6.47 -18.10
N ARG A 213 4.18 5.35 -18.45
CA ARG A 213 4.21 4.74 -19.79
C ARG A 213 3.76 5.72 -20.89
N GLU A 214 2.57 6.26 -20.77
CA GLU A 214 1.98 7.15 -21.78
C GLU A 214 2.73 8.48 -21.87
N ILE A 215 3.26 8.97 -20.75
CA ILE A 215 4.09 10.18 -20.71
C ILE A 215 5.40 9.93 -21.48
N THR A 216 6.07 8.80 -21.24
CA THR A 216 7.26 8.41 -21.99
C THR A 216 6.95 8.27 -23.49
N ALA A 217 5.87 7.58 -23.84
CA ALA A 217 5.46 7.39 -25.23
C ALA A 217 5.13 8.73 -25.94
N TYR A 218 4.61 9.73 -25.22
CA TYR A 218 4.39 11.07 -25.77
C TYR A 218 5.69 11.81 -26.10
N MET A 219 6.76 11.53 -25.34
CA MET A 219 8.06 12.17 -25.49
C MET A 219 8.91 11.55 -26.61
N GLU A 220 8.69 10.27 -26.93
CA GLU A 220 9.47 9.51 -27.91
C GLU A 220 9.58 10.18 -29.30
N GLY A 221 10.78 10.08 -29.89
CA GLY A 221 11.08 10.53 -31.26
C GLY A 221 11.30 12.05 -31.42
N ARG A 222 11.41 12.80 -30.32
CA ARG A 222 11.60 14.25 -30.32
C ARG A 222 12.82 14.65 -29.47
N PRO A 223 13.44 15.82 -29.72
CA PRO A 223 14.50 16.34 -28.86
C PRO A 223 14.01 16.50 -27.42
N GLN A 224 14.83 16.04 -26.48
CA GLN A 224 14.58 16.09 -25.05
C GLN A 224 15.87 16.55 -24.34
N THR A 225 15.70 17.18 -23.19
CA THR A 225 16.74 17.37 -22.21
C THR A 225 17.10 16.04 -21.55
N GLU A 226 18.35 15.89 -21.11
CA GLU A 226 18.75 14.71 -20.31
C GLU A 226 17.93 14.63 -19.02
N GLU A 227 17.58 15.79 -18.46
CA GLU A 227 16.76 15.93 -17.27
C GLU A 227 15.36 15.35 -17.43
N THR A 228 14.74 15.42 -18.62
CA THR A 228 13.46 14.75 -18.91
C THR A 228 13.59 13.24 -18.75
N ALA A 229 14.61 12.63 -19.37
CA ALA A 229 14.82 11.18 -19.31
C ALA A 229 15.10 10.73 -17.86
N VAL A 230 15.95 11.47 -17.14
CA VAL A 230 16.23 11.22 -15.73
C VAL A 230 14.97 11.31 -14.88
N LEU A 231 14.16 12.36 -15.06
CA LEU A 231 12.91 12.54 -14.29
C LEU A 231 11.94 11.38 -14.51
N LEU A 232 11.67 11.00 -15.76
CA LEU A 232 10.77 9.89 -16.09
C LEU A 232 11.24 8.57 -15.48
N GLN A 233 12.56 8.35 -15.43
CA GLN A 233 13.16 7.18 -14.79
C GLN A 233 12.98 7.23 -13.27
N LYS A 234 13.27 8.35 -12.60
CA LYS A 234 13.13 8.48 -11.15
C LYS A 234 11.67 8.36 -10.68
N MET A 235 10.72 8.90 -11.45
CA MET A 235 9.29 8.70 -11.22
C MET A 235 8.91 7.21 -11.24
N ARG A 236 9.44 6.47 -12.21
CA ARG A 236 9.23 5.01 -12.36
C ARG A 236 9.87 4.22 -11.21
N ASP A 237 11.12 4.55 -10.85
CA ASP A 237 11.86 3.86 -9.79
C ASP A 237 11.18 4.03 -8.42
N PHE A 238 10.79 5.27 -8.08
CA PHE A 238 10.07 5.57 -6.85
C PHE A 238 8.74 4.82 -6.77
N THR A 239 7.92 4.91 -7.82
CA THR A 239 6.62 4.21 -7.90
C THR A 239 6.80 2.71 -7.76
N ASN A 240 7.77 2.12 -8.44
CA ASN A 240 8.06 0.70 -8.34
C ASN A 240 8.44 0.29 -6.92
N ALA A 241 9.28 1.08 -6.24
CA ALA A 241 9.69 0.81 -4.87
C ALA A 241 8.52 0.86 -3.89
N VAL A 242 7.58 1.81 -4.04
CA VAL A 242 6.35 1.85 -3.25
C VAL A 242 5.47 0.64 -3.55
N ARG A 243 5.21 0.36 -4.84
CA ARG A 243 4.30 -0.71 -5.28
C ARG A 243 4.67 -2.07 -4.70
N ILE A 244 5.96 -2.44 -4.73
CA ILE A 244 6.45 -3.72 -4.19
C ILE A 244 6.98 -3.60 -2.74
N CYS A 245 6.72 -2.47 -2.08
CA CYS A 245 7.06 -2.19 -0.68
C CYS A 245 8.54 -2.43 -0.31
N ARG A 246 9.48 -1.93 -1.14
CA ARG A 246 10.92 -1.94 -0.81
C ARG A 246 11.23 -0.82 0.18
N THR A 247 10.85 -0.99 1.43
CA THR A 247 10.92 0.03 2.50
C THR A 247 12.26 0.76 2.53
N GLY A 248 13.39 0.05 2.52
CA GLY A 248 14.74 0.64 2.52
C GLY A 248 15.10 1.49 1.28
N LYS A 249 14.37 1.39 0.17
CA LYS A 249 14.61 2.18 -1.06
C LYS A 249 13.65 3.35 -1.23
N ILE A 250 12.49 3.36 -0.56
CA ILE A 250 11.45 4.37 -0.77
C ILE A 250 11.97 5.78 -0.42
N ALA A 251 12.56 5.97 0.76
CA ALA A 251 13.05 7.29 1.16
C ALA A 251 14.21 7.82 0.29
N PRO A 252 15.24 7.02 -0.04
CA PRO A 252 16.27 7.44 -1.00
C PRO A 252 15.69 7.83 -2.37
N LEU A 253 14.80 7.01 -2.93
CA LEU A 253 14.21 7.27 -4.25
C LEU A 253 13.28 8.49 -4.25
N ALA A 254 12.59 8.78 -3.15
CA ALA A 254 11.81 10.01 -3.00
C ALA A 254 12.71 11.26 -3.08
N ARG A 255 13.89 11.23 -2.46
CA ARG A 255 14.87 12.34 -2.56
C ARG A 255 15.42 12.48 -3.98
N GLU A 256 15.78 11.37 -4.61
CA GLU A 256 16.25 11.37 -6.00
C GLU A 256 15.20 11.93 -6.96
N LEU A 257 13.92 11.57 -6.76
CA LEU A 257 12.80 12.10 -7.51
C LEU A 257 12.66 13.62 -7.32
N GLN A 258 12.72 14.11 -6.08
CA GLN A 258 12.67 15.54 -5.80
C GLN A 258 13.81 16.31 -6.50
N ILE A 259 15.03 15.77 -6.48
CA ILE A 259 16.18 16.37 -7.15
C ILE A 259 15.96 16.38 -8.67
N ALA A 260 15.51 15.27 -9.25
CA ALA A 260 15.24 15.16 -10.68
C ALA A 260 14.16 16.15 -11.13
N LEU A 261 13.10 16.33 -10.33
CA LEU A 261 12.06 17.34 -10.55
C LEU A 261 12.64 18.75 -10.60
N LYS A 262 13.44 19.13 -9.59
CA LYS A 262 14.08 20.46 -9.53
C LYS A 262 15.02 20.70 -10.71
N ASN A 263 15.77 19.68 -11.13
CA ASN A 263 16.70 19.79 -12.26
C ASN A 263 15.95 19.96 -13.58
N PHE A 264 14.89 19.18 -13.81
CA PHE A 264 14.05 19.32 -15.00
C PHE A 264 13.39 20.70 -15.08
N GLU A 265 12.86 21.23 -13.97
CA GLU A 265 12.29 22.58 -13.95
C GLU A 265 13.30 23.67 -14.30
N LYS A 266 14.58 23.50 -13.91
CA LYS A 266 15.67 24.44 -14.22
C LYS A 266 16.16 24.31 -15.66
N ALA A 267 16.21 23.10 -16.21
CA ALA A 267 16.64 22.85 -17.58
C ALA A 267 15.67 23.47 -18.60
N GLY A 268 14.39 23.61 -18.23
CA GLY A 268 13.36 24.16 -19.09
C GLY A 268 12.90 23.15 -20.15
N ALA A 269 12.51 23.64 -21.31
CA ALA A 269 11.99 22.80 -22.39
C ALA A 269 12.60 23.18 -23.74
N VAL A 270 13.13 22.18 -24.45
CA VAL A 270 13.69 22.32 -25.79
C VAL A 270 12.71 21.91 -26.89
N SER A 271 11.63 21.21 -26.53
CA SER A 271 10.55 20.79 -27.44
C SER A 271 9.16 21.27 -26.99
N LEU A 272 8.18 21.25 -27.91
CA LEU A 272 6.77 21.50 -27.57
C LEU A 272 6.25 20.46 -26.56
N GLN A 273 6.71 19.22 -26.68
CA GLN A 273 6.32 18.11 -25.81
C GLN A 273 6.75 18.37 -24.37
N GLU A 274 8.00 18.80 -24.15
CA GLU A 274 8.47 19.21 -22.84
C GLU A 274 7.73 20.45 -22.31
N LYS A 275 7.38 21.41 -23.17
CA LYS A 275 6.56 22.57 -22.76
C LYS A 275 5.17 22.14 -22.26
N ILE A 276 4.55 21.16 -22.92
CA ILE A 276 3.25 20.62 -22.49
C ILE A 276 3.42 19.83 -21.19
N PHE A 277 4.46 19.00 -21.09
CA PHE A 277 4.73 18.25 -19.87
C PHE A 277 5.05 19.14 -18.67
N LEU A 278 5.75 20.26 -18.84
CA LEU A 278 5.93 21.26 -17.77
C LEU A 278 4.59 21.79 -17.24
N ARG A 279 3.57 21.95 -18.10
CA ARG A 279 2.23 22.38 -17.66
C ARG A 279 1.51 21.29 -16.87
N ILE A 280 1.63 20.03 -17.31
CA ILE A 280 1.05 18.88 -16.60
C ILE A 280 1.82 18.59 -15.30
N LEU A 281 3.13 18.85 -15.28
CA LEU A 281 3.98 18.67 -14.11
C LEU A 281 3.49 19.46 -12.90
N ALA A 282 2.90 20.65 -13.12
CA ALA A 282 2.27 21.42 -12.06
C ALA A 282 1.19 20.60 -11.33
N ILE A 283 0.41 19.80 -12.07
CA ILE A 283 -0.61 18.89 -11.52
C ILE A 283 0.08 17.75 -10.75
N PHE A 284 1.12 17.13 -11.33
CA PHE A 284 1.87 16.07 -10.66
C PHE A 284 2.52 16.53 -9.36
N LYS A 285 2.98 17.78 -9.29
CA LYS A 285 3.57 18.33 -8.06
C LYS A 285 2.55 18.45 -6.94
N MET A 286 1.30 18.78 -7.25
CA MET A 286 0.21 18.78 -6.26
C MET A 286 0.02 17.37 -5.67
N GLU A 287 0.14 16.34 -6.50
CA GLU A 287 -0.07 14.94 -6.12
C GLU A 287 1.06 14.30 -5.31
N TYR A 288 2.30 14.78 -5.47
CA TYR A 288 3.41 14.40 -4.60
C TYR A 288 3.41 15.15 -3.26
N GLY A 289 2.75 16.32 -3.21
CA GLY A 289 2.45 17.02 -1.97
C GLY A 289 3.68 17.25 -1.08
N SER A 290 3.62 16.77 0.16
CA SER A 290 4.67 16.98 1.15
C SER A 290 6.01 16.33 0.80
N LEU A 291 6.04 15.34 -0.10
CA LEU A 291 7.29 14.72 -0.57
C LEU A 291 8.20 15.68 -1.34
N LEU A 292 7.66 16.81 -1.79
CA LEU A 292 8.43 17.82 -2.51
C LEU A 292 9.05 18.89 -1.60
N LYS A 293 8.79 18.86 -0.28
CA LYS A 293 9.44 19.74 0.70
C LYS A 293 10.92 19.35 0.87
N GLU A 294 11.82 20.32 1.03
CA GLU A 294 13.26 20.03 1.12
C GLU A 294 13.63 19.13 2.29
N ASP A 295 12.87 19.22 3.37
CA ASP A 295 13.07 18.56 4.66
C ASP A 295 12.03 17.46 4.93
N PHE A 296 11.41 16.89 3.89
CA PHE A 296 10.39 15.85 4.07
C PHE A 296 10.94 14.67 4.90
N THR A 297 10.05 14.12 5.73
CA THR A 297 10.36 13.09 6.71
C THR A 297 9.80 11.73 6.31
N ASN A 298 10.18 10.69 7.06
CA ASN A 298 9.55 9.37 6.93
C ASN A 298 8.03 9.43 7.21
N LEU A 299 7.56 10.37 8.04
CA LEU A 299 6.14 10.56 8.32
C LEU A 299 5.41 11.11 7.09
N ASP A 300 6.03 12.01 6.33
CA ASP A 300 5.49 12.52 5.07
C ASP A 300 5.29 11.41 4.02
N ILE A 301 6.24 10.47 3.93
CA ILE A 301 6.08 9.29 3.06
C ILE A 301 4.92 8.41 3.51
N ILE A 302 4.79 8.14 4.80
CA ILE A 302 3.68 7.33 5.32
C ILE A 302 2.35 8.03 5.00
N ARG A 303 2.26 9.34 5.26
CA ARG A 303 1.07 10.15 4.96
C ARG A 303 0.71 10.09 3.48
N TRP A 304 1.69 10.28 2.60
CA TRP A 304 1.50 10.19 1.16
C TRP A 304 0.98 8.81 0.74
N CYS A 305 1.52 7.72 1.31
CA CYS A 305 1.02 6.37 1.05
C CYS A 305 -0.46 6.22 1.45
N VAL A 306 -0.87 6.80 2.58
CA VAL A 306 -2.27 6.78 3.03
C VAL A 306 -3.18 7.59 2.10
N GLU A 307 -2.74 8.78 1.69
CA GLU A 307 -3.49 9.64 0.77
C GLU A 307 -3.69 8.99 -0.59
N LYS A 308 -2.70 8.25 -1.08
CA LYS A 308 -2.76 7.46 -2.32
C LYS A 308 -3.46 6.11 -2.21
N GLY A 309 -3.95 5.74 -1.02
CA GLY A 309 -4.64 4.47 -0.81
C GLY A 309 -3.73 3.24 -0.71
N TYR A 310 -2.40 3.42 -0.64
CA TYR A 310 -1.40 2.37 -0.38
C TYR A 310 -1.38 1.96 1.10
N LEU A 311 -2.53 1.57 1.66
CA LEU A 311 -2.69 1.35 3.11
C LEU A 311 -1.80 0.22 3.64
N GLN A 312 -1.65 -0.87 2.89
CA GLN A 312 -0.78 -1.98 3.31
C GLN A 312 0.69 -1.54 3.37
N GLN A 313 1.15 -0.76 2.39
CA GLN A 313 2.48 -0.16 2.39
C GLN A 313 2.61 0.81 3.56
N ALA A 314 1.63 1.69 3.80
CA ALA A 314 1.65 2.63 4.92
C ALA A 314 1.78 1.92 6.27
N MET A 315 0.99 0.86 6.54
CA MET A 315 1.10 0.10 7.78
C MET A 315 2.42 -0.67 7.92
N THR A 316 2.99 -1.12 6.80
CA THR A 316 4.31 -1.75 6.78
C THR A 316 5.40 -0.74 7.14
N LEU A 317 5.37 0.44 6.52
CA LEU A 317 6.24 1.55 6.84
C LEU A 317 6.07 2.01 8.30
N CYS A 318 4.84 2.07 8.81
CA CYS A 318 4.59 2.34 10.23
C CYS A 318 5.31 1.32 11.12
N SER A 319 5.16 0.04 10.80
CA SER A 319 5.76 -1.04 11.59
C SER A 319 7.29 -0.96 11.63
N GLU A 320 7.92 -0.54 10.53
CA GLU A 320 9.39 -0.50 10.41
C GLU A 320 10.00 0.83 10.88
N TRP A 321 9.38 1.97 10.57
CA TRP A 321 9.98 3.29 10.78
C TRP A 321 9.55 3.98 12.07
N ILE A 322 8.30 3.78 12.52
CA ILE A 322 7.76 4.50 13.69
C ILE A 322 8.53 4.18 14.98
N PRO A 323 9.03 2.96 15.24
CA PRO A 323 9.85 2.72 16.42
C PRO A 323 11.06 3.65 16.51
N GLY A 324 11.75 3.88 15.38
CA GLY A 324 12.85 4.83 15.30
C GLY A 324 12.41 6.27 15.58
N VAL A 325 11.28 6.68 15.02
CA VAL A 325 10.71 8.02 15.25
C VAL A 325 10.31 8.23 16.71
N ILE A 326 9.67 7.25 17.36
CA ILE A 326 9.27 7.31 18.78
C ILE A 326 10.48 7.56 19.68
N VAL A 327 11.59 6.87 19.42
CA VAL A 327 12.83 7.02 20.18
C VAL A 327 13.51 8.36 19.87
N ALA A 328 13.70 8.69 18.59
CA ALA A 328 14.39 9.91 18.16
C ALA A 328 13.66 11.19 18.61
N SER A 329 12.33 11.19 18.56
CA SER A 329 11.49 12.29 19.06
C SER A 329 11.30 12.29 20.58
N HIS A 330 12.02 11.44 21.33
CA HIS A 330 11.97 11.37 22.80
C HIS A 330 10.55 11.11 23.36
N ILE A 331 9.68 10.46 22.59
CA ILE A 331 8.32 10.10 23.02
C ILE A 331 8.40 8.96 24.05
N PHE A 332 9.21 7.94 23.76
CA PHE A 332 9.49 6.83 24.68
C PHE A 332 10.86 6.22 24.36
N TYR A 333 11.83 6.41 25.25
CA TYR A 333 13.24 6.10 24.96
C TYR A 333 14.00 5.62 26.21
N PRO A 334 15.06 4.81 26.04
CA PRO A 334 15.84 4.31 27.17
C PRO A 334 16.67 5.43 27.82
N ILE A 335 16.76 5.42 29.16
CA ILE A 335 17.60 6.37 29.91
C ILE A 335 19.09 6.04 29.78
N ARG A 336 19.41 4.75 29.69
CA ARG A 336 20.80 4.25 29.73
C ARG A 336 21.16 3.58 28.40
N SER A 337 22.33 3.92 27.87
CA SER A 337 22.89 3.33 26.64
C SER A 337 23.02 1.81 26.71
N ILE A 338 23.28 1.24 27.89
CA ILE A 338 23.33 -0.22 28.10
C ILE A 338 22.07 -0.96 27.62
N ILE A 339 20.91 -0.30 27.61
CA ILE A 339 19.66 -0.88 27.11
C ILE A 339 19.66 -0.94 25.59
N GLN A 340 20.20 0.08 24.92
CA GLN A 340 20.40 0.09 23.48
C GLN A 340 21.35 -1.05 23.08
N ASP A 341 22.49 -1.21 23.75
CA ASP A 341 23.44 -2.30 23.48
C ASP A 341 22.78 -3.69 23.62
N GLN A 342 21.96 -3.87 24.66
CA GLN A 342 21.21 -5.11 24.86
C GLN A 342 20.16 -5.36 23.76
N CYS A 343 19.53 -4.30 23.25
CA CYS A 343 18.59 -4.40 22.15
C CYS A 343 19.33 -4.71 20.84
N GLU A 344 20.47 -4.09 20.59
CA GLU A 344 21.33 -4.34 19.43
C GLU A 344 21.83 -5.79 19.39
N GLN A 345 22.21 -6.36 20.54
CA GLN A 345 22.65 -7.75 20.65
C GLN A 345 21.52 -8.79 20.47
N LYS A 346 20.27 -8.42 20.77
CA LYS A 346 19.13 -9.36 20.81
C LYS A 346 18.14 -9.18 19.65
N ARG A 347 18.25 -8.09 18.90
CA ARG A 347 17.43 -7.88 17.70
C ARG A 347 17.73 -8.95 16.67
N LYS A 348 16.77 -9.17 15.78
CA LYS A 348 17.01 -9.96 14.57
C LYS A 348 17.62 -9.05 13.50
N ASP A 349 18.34 -9.63 12.55
CA ASP A 349 19.08 -8.88 11.52
C ASP A 349 18.21 -7.89 10.73
N TYR A 350 16.96 -8.26 10.47
CA TYR A 350 15.99 -7.46 9.72
C TYR A 350 15.26 -6.39 10.55
N GLN A 351 15.52 -6.29 11.86
CA GLN A 351 14.90 -5.30 12.75
C GLN A 351 15.96 -4.32 13.24
N THR A 352 15.58 -3.06 13.46
CA THR A 352 16.43 -2.11 14.20
C THR A 352 16.36 -2.37 15.70
N TRP A 353 17.30 -1.83 16.48
CA TRP A 353 17.24 -1.95 17.94
C TRP A 353 16.05 -1.20 18.53
N GLU A 354 15.62 -0.09 17.95
CA GLU A 354 14.44 0.67 18.37
C GLU A 354 13.18 -0.18 18.14
N HIS A 355 13.12 -0.85 16.99
CA HIS A 355 12.05 -1.82 16.73
C HIS A 355 12.04 -2.91 17.81
N TYR A 356 13.19 -3.51 18.13
CA TYR A 356 13.25 -4.52 19.20
C TYR A 356 12.85 -3.96 20.57
N PHE A 357 13.34 -2.76 20.90
CA PHE A 357 13.06 -2.06 22.15
C PHE A 357 11.54 -1.81 22.33
N ILE A 358 10.91 -1.19 21.34
CA ILE A 358 9.49 -0.85 21.38
C ILE A 358 8.62 -2.10 21.32
N ASN A 359 9.01 -3.15 20.60
CA ASN A 359 8.12 -4.29 20.35
C ASN A 359 8.33 -5.51 21.24
N THR A 360 9.56 -5.74 21.71
CA THR A 360 9.97 -7.03 22.29
C THR A 360 10.63 -6.88 23.65
N TYR A 361 11.41 -5.81 23.87
CA TYR A 361 12.15 -5.62 25.11
C TYR A 361 11.23 -5.73 26.33
N THR A 362 11.68 -6.53 27.29
CA THR A 362 10.97 -6.83 28.54
C THR A 362 11.93 -6.54 29.68
N PRO A 363 11.60 -5.60 30.57
CA PRO A 363 12.49 -5.20 31.64
C PRO A 363 12.66 -6.34 32.64
N ILE A 364 13.90 -6.80 32.82
CA ILE A 364 14.28 -7.68 33.93
C ILE A 364 14.67 -6.75 35.09
N ASN A 365 14.04 -6.91 36.26
CA ASN A 365 14.29 -6.03 37.41
C ASN A 365 15.75 -6.16 37.89
N SER A 366 16.63 -5.26 37.43
CA SER A 366 18.07 -5.27 37.73
C SER A 366 18.40 -4.73 39.13
N ARG A 367 17.46 -4.05 39.82
CA ARG A 367 17.60 -3.70 41.25
C ARG A 367 17.73 -4.92 42.16
N ARG A 368 17.31 -6.12 41.69
CA ARG A 368 17.44 -7.39 42.44
C ARG A 368 18.73 -8.17 42.18
N LYS A 369 19.60 -7.74 41.25
CA LYS A 369 20.82 -8.51 40.92
C LYS A 369 22.06 -8.14 41.75
N ASN A 370 22.15 -6.90 42.25
CA ASN A 370 23.36 -6.42 42.94
C ASN A 370 23.12 -5.86 44.36
N ALA A 371 21.90 -5.94 44.88
CA ALA A 371 21.70 -5.85 46.33
C ALA A 371 22.05 -7.22 46.93
N PRO A 372 22.63 -7.31 48.15
CA PRO A 372 22.61 -8.55 48.91
C PRO A 372 21.19 -9.13 48.81
N PRO A 373 21.02 -10.44 48.57
CA PRO A 373 19.68 -11.02 48.49
C PRO A 373 18.94 -10.55 49.73
N SER A 374 17.79 -9.89 49.54
CA SER A 374 16.98 -9.46 50.68
C SER A 374 16.71 -10.68 51.55
N GLU A 375 16.51 -10.49 52.84
CA GLU A 375 16.21 -11.61 53.73
C GLU A 375 15.06 -12.48 53.16
N GLU A 376 14.06 -11.84 52.56
CA GLU A 376 12.98 -12.48 51.80
C GLU A 376 13.49 -13.38 50.66
N ASP A 377 14.45 -12.92 49.84
CA ASP A 377 15.01 -13.70 48.73
C ASP A 377 15.78 -14.93 49.22
N VAL A 378 16.49 -14.83 50.34
CA VAL A 378 17.19 -15.96 50.97
C VAL A 378 16.17 -16.97 51.50
N LEU A 379 15.12 -16.51 52.19
CA LEU A 379 14.03 -17.35 52.71
C LEU A 379 13.29 -18.09 51.57
N ARG A 380 13.00 -17.40 50.45
CA ARG A 380 12.38 -18.03 49.27
C ARG A 380 13.29 -19.06 48.60
N LYS A 381 14.61 -18.82 48.56
CA LYS A 381 15.59 -19.80 48.06
C LYS A 381 15.66 -21.04 48.95
N VAL A 382 15.59 -20.90 50.27
CA VAL A 382 15.53 -22.02 51.22
C VAL A 382 14.32 -22.90 50.93
N ILE A 383 13.13 -22.30 50.72
CA ILE A 383 11.93 -23.06 50.36
C ILE A 383 12.12 -23.78 49.03
N LEU A 384 12.55 -23.11 47.96
CA LEU A 384 12.77 -23.75 46.66
C LEU A 384 13.81 -24.89 46.73
N LEU A 385 14.88 -24.70 47.51
CA LEU A 385 15.93 -25.70 47.67
C LEU A 385 15.43 -26.90 48.47
N PHE A 386 14.70 -26.68 49.56
CA PHE A 386 14.01 -27.74 50.28
C PHE A 386 13.04 -28.49 49.37
N CYS A 387 12.32 -27.80 48.50
CA CYS A 387 11.33 -28.42 47.65
C CYS A 387 11.93 -29.33 46.57
N LYS A 388 13.16 -29.06 46.15
CA LYS A 388 13.91 -29.93 45.24
C LYS A 388 14.55 -31.12 45.95
N ASN A 389 15.09 -30.93 47.15
CA ASN A 389 15.95 -31.94 47.80
C ASN A 389 15.26 -32.72 48.91
N ARG A 390 14.15 -32.22 49.47
CA ARG A 390 13.37 -32.82 50.57
C ARG A 390 14.21 -33.18 51.81
N ASN A 391 15.29 -32.42 52.04
CA ASN A 391 16.25 -32.67 53.10
C ASN A 391 16.58 -31.33 53.78
N ILE A 392 16.21 -31.19 55.06
CA ILE A 392 16.42 -29.95 55.82
C ILE A 392 17.90 -29.73 56.13
N ASP A 393 18.64 -30.80 56.48
CA ASP A 393 20.07 -30.72 56.81
C ASP A 393 20.90 -30.24 55.60
N PHE A 394 20.55 -30.72 54.40
CA PHE A 394 21.16 -30.26 53.15
C PHE A 394 20.88 -28.77 52.89
N VAL A 395 19.71 -28.27 53.26
CA VAL A 395 19.37 -26.84 53.08
C VAL A 395 20.08 -26.00 54.15
N ALA A 396 20.21 -26.51 55.37
CA ALA A 396 20.93 -25.88 56.48
C ALA A 396 22.43 -25.70 56.18
N THR A 397 23.07 -26.66 55.50
CA THR A 397 24.48 -26.51 55.08
C THR A 397 24.70 -25.35 54.10
N LYS A 398 23.68 -24.93 53.33
CA LYS A 398 23.78 -23.81 52.38
C LYS A 398 23.27 -22.48 52.93
N TYR A 399 22.30 -22.51 53.84
CA TYR A 399 21.61 -21.34 54.36
C TYR A 399 21.25 -21.52 55.85
N PRO A 400 22.21 -21.54 56.78
CA PRO A 400 21.96 -21.94 58.18
C PRO A 400 20.95 -21.03 58.89
N GLU A 401 21.14 -19.70 58.86
CA GLU A 401 20.27 -18.74 59.55
C GLU A 401 18.84 -18.72 58.98
N ALA A 402 18.70 -18.73 57.65
CA ALA A 402 17.39 -18.75 57.00
C ALA A 402 16.68 -20.10 57.16
N THR A 403 17.44 -21.20 57.28
CA THR A 403 16.87 -22.53 57.56
C THR A 403 16.36 -22.61 58.99
N GLU A 404 17.05 -22.03 59.98
CA GLU A 404 16.54 -21.95 61.36
C GLU A 404 15.25 -21.12 61.44
N LYS A 405 15.19 -19.96 60.75
CA LYS A 405 13.96 -19.13 60.69
C LYS A 405 12.77 -19.87 60.07
N LEU A 406 13.02 -20.72 59.07
CA LEU A 406 11.97 -21.48 58.38
C LEU A 406 11.76 -22.89 58.95
N LYS A 407 12.52 -23.30 59.97
CA LYS A 407 12.52 -24.66 60.51
C LYS A 407 11.13 -25.15 60.92
N PRO A 408 10.25 -24.34 61.55
CA PRO A 408 8.88 -24.77 61.85
C PRO A 408 8.09 -25.15 60.58
N LEU A 409 8.11 -24.27 59.57
CA LEU A 409 7.43 -24.51 58.30
C LEU A 409 8.04 -25.68 57.51
N LEU A 410 9.37 -25.81 57.48
CA LEU A 410 10.04 -26.90 56.78
C LEU A 410 9.74 -28.26 57.40
N ASN A 411 9.68 -28.34 58.73
CA ASN A 411 9.28 -29.55 59.45
C ASN A 411 7.82 -29.94 59.12
N GLU A 412 6.91 -28.97 59.11
CA GLU A 412 5.53 -29.21 58.71
C GLU A 412 5.41 -29.62 57.23
N LEU A 413 6.18 -29.02 56.31
CA LEU A 413 6.19 -29.41 54.91
C LEU A 413 6.76 -30.82 54.70
N MET A 414 7.76 -31.21 55.49
CA MET A 414 8.39 -32.53 55.46
C MET A 414 7.44 -33.63 55.98
N ALA A 415 6.80 -33.40 57.13
CA ALA A 415 5.80 -34.30 57.69
C ALA A 415 4.48 -34.27 56.91
N GLY A 416 4.15 -33.12 56.33
CA GLY A 416 2.92 -32.79 55.64
C GLY A 416 2.62 -33.65 54.43
N GLN A 417 3.63 -34.16 53.73
CA GLN A 417 3.41 -35.05 52.59
C GLN A 417 2.69 -36.34 53.00
N LYS A 418 3.00 -36.89 54.18
CA LYS A 418 2.29 -38.06 54.72
C LYS A 418 0.88 -37.67 55.17
N ALA A 419 0.70 -36.50 55.77
CA ALA A 419 -0.59 -36.01 56.22
C ALA A 419 -1.57 -35.72 55.06
N ILE A 420 -1.09 -35.08 53.99
CA ILE A 420 -1.86 -34.85 52.75
C ILE A 420 -2.25 -36.18 52.10
N ASN A 421 -1.37 -37.19 52.12
CA ASN A 421 -1.70 -38.52 51.60
C ASN A 421 -2.78 -39.24 52.44
N LYS A 422 -2.83 -39.03 53.77
CA LYS A 422 -3.92 -39.54 54.61
C LYS A 422 -5.27 -38.87 54.31
N ILE A 423 -5.27 -37.57 53.97
CA ILE A 423 -6.47 -36.85 53.53
C ILE A 423 -6.95 -37.36 52.16
N LYS A 424 -6.01 -37.65 51.24
CA LYS A 424 -6.30 -38.28 49.94
C LYS A 424 -6.99 -39.64 50.09
N SER A 425 -6.56 -40.45 51.06
CA SER A 425 -7.12 -41.77 51.33
C SER A 425 -8.35 -41.76 52.25
N ARG A 426 -8.95 -40.58 52.53
CA ARG A 426 -10.10 -40.40 53.45
C ARG A 426 -9.87 -40.84 54.91
N ASN A 427 -8.62 -41.01 55.32
CA ASN A 427 -8.25 -41.44 56.68
C ASN A 427 -7.97 -40.25 57.62
N SER A 428 -8.22 -39.02 57.18
CA SER A 428 -8.02 -37.78 57.94
C SER A 428 -8.82 -36.62 57.31
N THR A 429 -9.09 -35.57 58.07
CA THR A 429 -9.81 -34.36 57.62
C THR A 429 -8.89 -33.14 57.58
N PRO A 430 -9.23 -32.07 56.83
CA PRO A 430 -8.51 -30.80 56.90
C PRO A 430 -8.43 -30.22 58.32
N SER A 431 -9.45 -30.43 59.16
CA SER A 431 -9.43 -30.01 60.57
C SER A 431 -8.35 -30.73 61.39
N ALA A 432 -8.13 -32.02 61.14
CA ALA A 432 -7.03 -32.77 61.77
C ALA A 432 -5.65 -32.30 61.28
N LEU A 433 -5.55 -31.85 60.01
CA LEU A 433 -4.35 -31.19 59.49
C LEU A 433 -4.09 -29.86 60.17
N LYS A 434 -5.12 -29.05 60.39
CA LYS A 434 -5.03 -27.77 61.10
C LYS A 434 -4.51 -27.93 62.53
N ALA A 435 -4.93 -28.98 63.23
CA ALA A 435 -4.47 -29.27 64.60
C ALA A 435 -3.01 -29.76 64.65
N ALA A 436 -2.58 -30.59 63.70
CA ALA A 436 -1.25 -31.18 63.70
C ALA A 436 -0.16 -30.35 62.98
N TYR A 437 -0.55 -29.59 61.95
CA TYR A 437 0.32 -28.84 61.05
C TYR A 437 -0.35 -27.49 60.67
N PRO A 438 -0.44 -26.55 61.62
CA PRO A 438 -1.16 -25.29 61.43
C PRO A 438 -0.59 -24.41 60.31
N MET A 439 0.73 -24.36 60.12
CA MET A 439 1.34 -23.56 59.06
C MET A 439 1.06 -24.14 57.67
N LEU A 440 1.18 -25.46 57.52
CA LEU A 440 0.83 -26.15 56.28
C LEU A 440 -0.65 -25.98 55.94
N TYR A 441 -1.53 -26.08 56.93
CA TYR A 441 -2.95 -25.81 56.74
C TYR A 441 -3.18 -24.36 56.28
N ALA A 442 -2.55 -23.37 56.92
CA ALA A 442 -2.67 -21.97 56.55
C ALA A 442 -2.24 -21.69 55.09
N VAL A 443 -1.16 -22.35 54.62
CA VAL A 443 -0.72 -22.25 53.22
C VAL A 443 -1.77 -22.82 52.27
N ILE A 444 -2.26 -24.04 52.53
CA ILE A 444 -3.23 -24.69 51.65
C ILE A 444 -4.57 -23.95 51.65
N TYR A 445 -4.99 -23.43 52.80
CA TYR A 445 -6.20 -22.64 52.95
C TYR A 445 -6.08 -21.30 52.21
N SER A 446 -4.92 -20.61 52.29
CA SER A 446 -4.71 -19.39 51.51
C SER A 446 -4.77 -19.63 49.98
N LEU A 447 -4.34 -20.81 49.54
CA LEU A 447 -4.50 -21.27 48.16
C LEU A 447 -5.97 -21.51 47.80
N TYR A 448 -6.76 -22.07 48.72
CA TYR A 448 -8.19 -22.30 48.53
C TYR A 448 -8.97 -20.98 48.36
N VAL A 449 -8.81 -20.03 49.29
CA VAL A 449 -9.46 -18.71 49.25
C VAL A 449 -9.13 -17.94 47.97
N LYS A 450 -7.88 -18.04 47.48
CA LYS A 450 -7.48 -17.42 46.21
C LYS A 450 -8.26 -17.97 45.01
N HIS A 451 -8.61 -19.25 45.02
CA HIS A 451 -9.34 -19.90 43.93
C HIS A 451 -10.86 -19.77 44.07
N GLU A 452 -11.38 -19.69 45.29
CA GLU A 452 -12.81 -19.51 45.60
C GLU A 452 -13.39 -18.18 45.07
N GLY A 453 -12.57 -17.13 44.95
CA GLY A 453 -12.99 -15.83 44.40
C GLY A 453 -13.13 -15.74 42.87
N GLY A 454 -13.06 -16.85 42.13
CA GLY A 454 -13.20 -16.88 40.66
C GLY A 454 -14.54 -17.48 40.21
N GLU A 455 -15.12 -16.96 39.11
CA GLU A 455 -16.48 -17.27 38.64
C GLU A 455 -16.74 -18.77 38.32
N GLU A 456 -15.70 -19.61 38.17
CA GLU A 456 -15.81 -21.03 37.78
C GLU A 456 -15.31 -22.03 38.86
N PHE A 457 -15.16 -21.62 40.12
CA PHE A 457 -14.64 -22.51 41.17
C PHE A 457 -15.74 -23.24 41.95
N HIS A 458 -15.81 -24.57 41.79
CA HIS A 458 -16.87 -25.43 42.39
C HIS A 458 -16.34 -26.50 43.36
N GLN A 459 -15.12 -26.38 43.88
CA GLN A 459 -14.55 -27.40 44.77
C GLN A 459 -14.80 -27.08 46.24
N THR A 460 -15.20 -28.07 47.02
CA THR A 460 -15.22 -27.94 48.49
C THR A 460 -13.81 -27.88 49.07
N GLU A 461 -13.64 -27.32 50.28
CA GLU A 461 -12.35 -27.27 50.99
C GLU A 461 -11.68 -28.66 51.04
N GLU A 462 -12.44 -29.71 51.38
CA GLU A 462 -11.90 -31.07 51.44
C GLU A 462 -11.40 -31.58 50.07
N GLU A 463 -12.16 -31.36 49.00
CA GLU A 463 -11.78 -31.75 47.64
C GLU A 463 -10.55 -30.99 47.16
N PHE A 464 -10.46 -29.71 47.52
CA PHE A 464 -9.33 -28.87 47.18
C PHE A 464 -8.05 -29.37 47.87
N PHE A 465 -8.13 -29.71 49.16
CA PHE A 465 -7.00 -30.26 49.94
C PHE A 465 -6.54 -31.61 49.41
N ARG A 466 -7.48 -32.51 49.03
CA ARG A 466 -7.15 -33.83 48.45
C ARG A 466 -6.30 -33.74 47.18
N ARG A 467 -6.53 -32.74 46.34
CA ARG A 467 -5.80 -32.61 45.06
C ARG A 467 -4.41 -31.99 45.19
N ARG A 468 -3.99 -31.56 46.39
CA ARG A 468 -2.70 -30.86 46.55
C ARG A 468 -1.51 -31.81 46.51
N ARG A 469 -0.42 -31.28 45.95
CA ARG A 469 0.92 -31.87 45.97
C ARG A 469 1.84 -30.90 46.68
N ILE A 470 2.78 -31.43 47.46
CA ILE A 470 3.72 -30.61 48.22
C ILE A 470 4.54 -29.69 47.30
N ASP A 471 4.85 -30.10 46.06
CA ASP A 471 5.54 -29.25 45.08
C ASP A 471 4.72 -28.01 44.68
N LYS A 472 3.40 -28.14 44.58
CA LYS A 472 2.51 -27.02 44.25
C LYS A 472 2.35 -26.07 45.44
N ILE A 473 2.34 -26.61 46.65
CA ILE A 473 2.32 -25.83 47.90
C ILE A 473 3.63 -25.04 48.02
N CYS A 474 4.77 -25.73 47.89
CA CYS A 474 6.11 -25.15 47.82
C CYS A 474 6.25 -24.00 46.82
N ASN A 475 5.83 -24.21 45.57
CA ASN A 475 5.91 -23.18 44.54
C ASN A 475 5.01 -22.00 44.87
N TYR A 476 3.83 -22.24 45.43
CA TYR A 476 2.95 -21.16 45.84
C TYR A 476 3.59 -20.29 46.93
N ILE A 477 4.18 -20.88 47.97
CA ILE A 477 4.90 -20.13 49.00
C ILE A 477 6.05 -19.33 48.37
N ALA A 478 6.88 -19.99 47.53
CA ALA A 478 8.04 -19.36 46.94
C ALA A 478 7.73 -18.17 46.00
N TYR A 479 6.54 -18.13 45.40
CA TYR A 479 6.14 -17.11 44.42
C TYR A 479 4.95 -16.24 44.85
N SER A 480 4.47 -16.35 46.09
CA SER A 480 3.40 -15.49 46.62
C SER A 480 3.86 -14.02 46.76
N PRO A 481 2.95 -13.03 46.76
CA PRO A 481 3.29 -11.65 47.13
C PRO A 481 3.99 -11.57 48.50
N SER A 482 4.85 -10.56 48.72
CA SER A 482 5.66 -10.43 49.94
C SER A 482 4.84 -10.42 51.23
N GLU A 483 3.75 -9.66 51.28
CA GLU A 483 2.83 -9.62 52.43
C GLU A 483 2.25 -10.99 52.76
N VAL A 484 1.85 -11.74 51.72
CA VAL A 484 1.32 -13.10 51.85
C VAL A 484 2.43 -14.06 52.29
N PHE A 485 3.64 -13.90 51.76
CA PHE A 485 4.79 -14.74 52.11
C PHE A 485 5.16 -14.63 53.59
N PHE A 486 5.34 -13.41 54.11
CA PHE A 486 5.68 -13.19 55.52
C PHE A 486 4.57 -13.68 56.47
N LYS A 487 3.30 -13.48 56.09
CA LYS A 487 2.15 -14.03 56.81
C LYS A 487 2.15 -15.57 56.87
N LEU A 488 2.57 -16.23 55.77
CA LEU A 488 2.60 -17.69 55.68
C LEU A 488 3.78 -18.32 56.44
N ILE A 489 4.89 -17.60 56.61
CA ILE A 489 6.07 -18.10 57.34
C ILE A 489 6.07 -17.69 58.83
N GLY A 490 5.09 -16.91 59.28
CA GLY A 490 4.90 -16.57 60.70
C GLY A 490 5.90 -15.56 61.27
N VAL A 491 6.49 -14.70 60.44
CA VAL A 491 7.47 -13.68 60.87
C VAL A 491 6.81 -12.30 60.87
N GLU A 492 6.77 -11.61 62.01
CA GLU A 492 6.35 -10.21 62.10
C GLU A 492 7.39 -9.30 61.42
N VAL A 493 6.92 -8.49 60.46
CA VAL A 493 7.77 -7.60 59.66
C VAL A 493 8.08 -6.35 60.48
N ALA A 494 9.33 -6.16 60.89
CA ALA A 494 9.79 -4.87 61.43
C ALA A 494 9.73 -3.80 60.32
N PRO A 495 9.32 -2.56 60.62
CA PRO A 495 9.20 -1.50 59.61
C PRO A 495 10.58 -1.16 59.02
N PRO A 496 10.66 -0.86 57.71
CA PRO A 496 11.93 -0.59 57.06
C PRO A 496 12.55 0.71 57.57
N VAL A 497 13.82 0.65 57.96
CA VAL A 497 14.66 1.81 58.29
C VAL A 497 14.88 2.63 57.02
N GLU A 498 14.55 3.92 57.08
CA GLU A 498 14.78 4.88 56.00
C GLU A 498 16.28 5.15 55.80
N GLU A 499 16.88 4.52 54.79
CA GLU A 499 18.14 5.01 54.23
C GLU A 499 17.86 6.00 53.09
N LYS A 500 18.17 7.27 53.35
CA LYS A 500 18.21 8.35 52.36
C LYS A 500 19.22 8.01 51.25
N LYS A 501 18.72 7.78 50.03
CA LYS A 501 19.49 7.96 48.79
C LYS A 501 18.63 8.64 47.74
N GLU A 502 19.22 9.67 47.13
CA GLU A 502 18.61 10.58 46.17
C GLU A 502 17.88 9.83 45.05
N VAL A 503 16.58 10.15 44.92
CA VAL A 503 15.68 9.63 43.90
C VAL A 503 15.47 10.74 42.87
N PRO A 504 15.73 10.54 41.58
CA PRO A 504 15.00 11.28 40.55
C PRO A 504 13.57 10.71 40.54
N VAL A 505 12.66 11.51 41.09
CA VAL A 505 11.19 11.46 41.02
C VAL A 505 10.57 10.08 40.75
N ALA A 506 10.02 9.46 41.79
CA ALA A 506 9.03 8.40 41.62
C ALA A 506 7.82 8.99 40.88
N ALA A 507 7.68 8.70 39.58
CA ALA A 507 6.39 8.85 38.93
C ALA A 507 5.41 7.95 39.71
N GLY A 508 4.41 8.56 40.36
CA GLY A 508 3.30 7.81 40.98
C GLY A 508 2.72 6.79 40.00
N THR A 509 1.96 5.81 40.50
CA THR A 509 1.43 4.70 39.68
C THR A 509 0.69 5.22 38.44
N ILE A 510 1.34 5.21 37.28
CA ILE A 510 0.75 5.68 36.03
C ILE A 510 -0.37 4.70 35.65
N PRO A 511 -1.63 5.14 35.58
CA PRO A 511 -2.72 4.25 35.21
C PRO A 511 -2.58 3.85 33.74
N GLY A 512 -2.66 2.54 33.46
CA GLY A 512 -2.76 2.06 32.08
C GLY A 512 -4.06 2.49 31.40
N ILE A 513 -4.01 2.70 30.09
CA ILE A 513 -5.12 3.02 29.19
C ILE A 513 -5.71 1.75 28.55
N TYR A 514 -6.96 1.83 28.07
CA TYR A 514 -7.64 0.76 27.31
C TYR A 514 -7.47 -0.66 27.89
N ARG A 515 -7.65 -0.81 29.22
CA ARG A 515 -7.32 -2.05 29.95
C ARG A 515 -8.18 -3.26 29.58
N SER A 516 -9.32 -3.04 28.94
CA SER A 516 -10.23 -4.08 28.44
C SER A 516 -9.63 -4.89 27.29
N GLU A 517 -8.69 -4.34 26.51
CA GLU A 517 -8.06 -5.05 25.40
C GLU A 517 -6.91 -5.94 25.87
N ALA A 518 -7.14 -7.26 25.95
CA ALA A 518 -6.19 -8.22 26.54
C ALA A 518 -4.78 -8.19 25.90
N ASN A 519 -4.72 -8.13 24.57
CA ASN A 519 -3.46 -8.10 23.82
C ASN A 519 -2.67 -6.81 24.07
N TRP A 520 -3.34 -5.66 23.99
CA TRP A 520 -2.73 -4.37 24.34
C TRP A 520 -2.30 -4.33 25.79
N ASN A 521 -3.15 -4.76 26.72
CA ASN A 521 -2.87 -4.71 28.15
C ASN A 521 -1.63 -5.55 28.52
N THR A 522 -1.40 -6.65 27.80
CA THR A 522 -0.18 -7.45 27.94
C THR A 522 1.08 -6.66 27.56
N ARG A 523 1.06 -5.93 26.43
CA ARG A 523 2.20 -5.10 26.01
C ARG A 523 2.36 -3.86 26.89
N GLN A 524 1.25 -3.17 27.20
CA GLN A 524 1.21 -2.01 28.07
C GLN A 524 1.83 -2.27 29.45
N LYS A 525 1.58 -3.44 30.06
CA LYS A 525 2.22 -3.82 31.32
C LYS A 525 3.75 -3.75 31.26
N GLN A 526 4.36 -4.04 30.10
CA GLN A 526 5.81 -3.93 29.94
C GLN A 526 6.26 -2.47 29.84
N TYR A 527 5.52 -1.61 29.13
CA TYR A 527 5.79 -0.17 29.11
C TYR A 527 5.71 0.45 30.50
N LEU A 528 4.63 0.15 31.24
CA LEU A 528 4.44 0.63 32.61
C LEU A 528 5.54 0.13 33.56
N ARG A 529 5.99 -1.12 33.41
CA ARG A 529 7.14 -1.65 34.17
C ARG A 529 8.44 -0.92 33.84
N MET A 530 8.69 -0.65 32.56
CA MET A 530 9.87 0.10 32.14
C MET A 530 9.90 1.50 32.75
N ILE A 531 8.74 2.16 32.80
CA ILE A 531 8.59 3.46 33.47
C ILE A 531 8.82 3.32 34.98
N ALA A 532 8.13 2.38 35.64
CA ALA A 532 8.22 2.17 37.09
C ALA A 532 9.64 1.81 37.55
N TYR A 533 10.42 1.12 36.72
CA TYR A 533 11.80 0.74 37.03
C TYR A 533 12.81 1.84 36.69
N GLY A 534 12.39 2.97 36.13
CA GLY A 534 13.28 4.04 35.68
C GLY A 534 14.23 3.57 34.58
N ILE A 535 13.75 2.71 33.68
CA ILE A 535 14.50 2.22 32.52
C ILE A 535 14.35 3.19 31.34
N VAL A 536 13.22 3.88 31.29
CA VAL A 536 12.81 4.74 30.17
C VAL A 536 12.42 6.11 30.66
N GLN A 537 12.69 7.12 29.84
CA GLN A 537 12.04 8.41 29.89
C GLN A 537 10.96 8.45 28.82
N TYR A 538 9.98 9.32 29.03
CA TYR A 538 8.85 9.50 28.13
C TYR A 538 8.46 10.97 28.14
N ARG A 539 7.86 11.42 27.05
CA ARG A 539 7.36 12.78 26.94
C ARG A 539 6.09 12.94 27.79
N SER A 540 6.07 13.97 28.63
CA SER A 540 4.93 14.27 29.51
C SER A 540 3.77 14.90 28.70
N PRO A 541 2.50 14.55 28.98
CA PRO A 541 2.05 13.58 29.99
C PRO A 541 2.18 12.12 29.51
N ALA A 542 2.41 11.20 30.46
CA ALA A 542 2.56 9.76 30.19
C ALA A 542 1.43 9.16 29.34
N LYS A 543 0.21 9.68 29.51
CA LYS A 543 -0.97 9.29 28.73
C LYS A 543 -0.75 9.48 27.23
N GLY A 544 -0.18 10.61 26.79
CA GLY A 544 0.05 10.88 25.38
C GLY A 544 1.08 9.93 24.75
N ALA A 545 2.17 9.65 25.46
CA ALA A 545 3.15 8.66 25.01
C ALA A 545 2.56 7.24 24.91
N LEU A 546 1.70 6.86 25.86
CA LEU A 546 1.01 5.56 25.83
C LEU A 546 -0.03 5.49 24.69
N GLU A 547 -0.72 6.57 24.36
CA GLU A 547 -1.66 6.64 23.22
C GLU A 547 -0.92 6.43 21.89
N ILE A 548 0.24 7.06 21.69
CA ILE A 548 1.06 6.83 20.49
C ILE A 548 1.53 5.36 20.40
N LEU A 549 1.96 4.77 21.52
CA LEU A 549 2.36 3.37 21.57
C LEU A 549 1.18 2.42 21.31
N TYR A 550 -0.04 2.82 21.69
CA TYR A 550 -1.27 2.08 21.45
C TYR A 550 -1.67 2.13 19.96
N ASP A 551 -1.70 3.31 19.35
CA ASP A 551 -2.06 3.46 17.94
C ASP A 551 -1.08 2.70 17.04
N TYR A 552 0.23 2.82 17.33
CA TYR A 552 1.27 2.01 16.68
C TYR A 552 1.05 0.49 16.88
N PHE A 553 0.67 0.06 18.08
CA PHE A 553 0.37 -1.35 18.36
C PHE A 553 -0.82 -1.85 17.53
N LYS A 554 -1.89 -1.05 17.41
CA LYS A 554 -3.08 -1.38 16.62
C LYS A 554 -2.75 -1.51 15.13
N ILE A 555 -1.97 -0.58 14.57
CA ILE A 555 -1.51 -0.65 13.17
C ILE A 555 -0.73 -1.94 12.90
N ARG A 556 0.19 -2.31 13.79
CA ARG A 556 0.97 -3.53 13.64
C ARG A 556 0.10 -4.79 13.75
N ALA A 557 -0.89 -4.79 14.64
CA ALA A 557 -1.84 -5.88 14.78
C ALA A 557 -2.68 -6.04 13.50
N GLU A 558 -3.21 -4.93 12.97
CA GLU A 558 -4.02 -4.93 11.75
C GLU A 558 -3.23 -5.39 10.52
N ARG A 559 -1.98 -4.92 10.37
CA ARG A 559 -1.07 -5.42 9.32
C ARG A 559 -0.89 -6.94 9.38
N ASN A 560 -0.77 -7.52 10.59
CA ASN A 560 -0.65 -8.97 10.74
C ASN A 560 -1.96 -9.68 10.42
N ASN A 561 -3.11 -9.12 10.82
CA ASN A 561 -4.42 -9.67 10.51
C ASN A 561 -4.67 -9.73 9.00
N ILE A 562 -4.39 -8.66 8.27
CA ILE A 562 -4.55 -8.62 6.80
C ILE A 562 -3.68 -9.67 6.10
N ASN A 563 -2.49 -9.97 6.63
CA ASN A 563 -1.62 -11.02 6.08
C ASN A 563 -2.09 -12.45 6.43
N HIS A 564 -2.99 -12.61 7.40
CA HIS A 564 -3.58 -13.88 7.81
C HIS A 564 -5.08 -13.88 7.44
N ALA A 565 -5.42 -14.41 6.26
CA ALA A 565 -6.73 -14.34 5.58
C ALA A 565 -7.98 -14.87 6.34
N ASN A 566 -7.97 -15.02 7.67
CA ASN A 566 -9.00 -15.68 8.48
C ASN A 566 -9.60 -14.81 9.61
N ALA A 567 -9.43 -13.49 9.62
CA ALA A 567 -10.02 -12.64 10.66
C ALA A 567 -11.35 -12.02 10.19
N GLU A 568 -12.47 -12.44 10.79
CA GLU A 568 -13.80 -11.81 10.62
C GLU A 568 -13.85 -10.36 11.18
N ASP A 569 -12.84 -9.95 11.97
CA ASP A 569 -12.68 -8.64 12.61
C ASP A 569 -11.48 -7.85 12.04
N THR A 570 -11.50 -7.50 10.74
CA THR A 570 -10.52 -6.55 10.15
C THR A 570 -11.10 -5.14 10.10
N MET A 571 -10.27 -4.14 10.37
CA MET A 571 -10.66 -2.73 10.27
C MET A 571 -11.01 -2.38 8.82
N SER A 572 -12.02 -1.52 8.63
CA SER A 572 -12.31 -0.97 7.31
C SER A 572 -11.16 -0.09 6.81
N THR A 573 -11.07 0.08 5.48
CA THR A 573 -10.12 0.99 4.81
C THR A 573 -10.11 2.40 5.43
N ARG A 574 -11.30 2.90 5.82
CA ARG A 574 -11.45 4.23 6.43
C ARG A 574 -10.88 4.26 7.85
N GLU A 575 -11.13 3.22 8.64
CA GLU A 575 -10.62 3.13 10.00
C GLU A 575 -9.09 2.99 10.02
N VAL A 576 -8.51 2.19 9.12
CA VAL A 576 -7.06 2.08 8.96
C VAL A 576 -6.44 3.43 8.58
N LYS A 577 -7.05 4.12 7.60
CA LYS A 577 -6.62 5.46 7.18
C LYS A 577 -6.60 6.45 8.36
N ASN A 578 -7.70 6.52 9.10
CA ASN A 578 -7.80 7.41 10.26
C ASN A 578 -6.77 7.05 11.34
N LEU A 579 -6.63 5.76 11.67
CA LEU A 579 -5.69 5.30 12.69
C LEU A 579 -4.24 5.68 12.35
N VAL A 580 -3.82 5.51 11.09
CA VAL A 580 -2.47 5.90 10.66
C VAL A 580 -2.32 7.42 10.72
N LEU A 581 -3.27 8.19 10.18
CA LEU A 581 -3.17 9.66 10.18
C LEU A 581 -3.19 10.26 11.60
N ASP A 582 -4.01 9.71 12.49
CA ASP A 582 -4.08 10.11 13.90
C ASP A 582 -2.75 9.82 14.61
N LEU A 583 -2.14 8.66 14.36
CA LEU A 583 -0.79 8.35 14.88
C LEU A 583 0.24 9.39 14.41
N LEU A 584 0.29 9.68 13.11
CA LEU A 584 1.24 10.65 12.56
C LEU A 584 1.03 12.04 13.18
N GLN A 585 -0.22 12.50 13.25
CA GLN A 585 -0.58 13.79 13.84
C GLN A 585 -0.21 13.86 15.33
N ARG A 586 -0.44 12.78 16.09
CA ARG A 586 -0.04 12.72 17.51
C ARG A 586 1.48 12.82 17.68
N ILE A 587 2.25 12.11 16.84
CA ILE A 587 3.71 12.18 16.86
C ILE A 587 4.18 13.61 16.57
N GLU A 588 3.64 14.24 15.52
CA GLU A 588 3.99 15.62 15.13
C GLU A 588 3.59 16.64 16.18
N SER A 589 2.41 16.52 16.79
CA SER A 589 1.95 17.43 17.86
C SER A 589 2.81 17.39 19.12
N GLN A 590 3.66 16.36 19.24
CA GLN A 590 4.56 16.18 20.36
C GLN A 590 5.96 16.72 20.05
N GLN A 591 6.39 16.74 18.76
CA GLN A 591 7.70 17.23 18.33
C GLN A 591 7.86 18.72 18.63
#